data_AF-A0A926DGE2-F1
#
_entry.id   AF-A0A926DGE2-F1
#
_cell.length_a   1.000
_cell.length_b   1.000
_cell.length_c   1.000
_cell.angle_alpha   90.00
_cell.angle_beta   90.00
_cell.angle_gamma   90.00
#
_symmetry.space_group_name_H-M   'P 1'
#
loop_
_entity.id
_entity.type
_entity.pdbx_description
1 polymer ?
#
loop_
_entity_poly.entity_id
_entity_poly.type
_entity_poly.pdbx_seq_one_letter_code
_entity_poly.pdbx_strand_id
1 'polypeptide(L)'
;MNTVLYYVCRVASSFLSVVQTLLVLRAILSWFAYANPTVGRMYGALANLTEPIVVPFRAITERIPFLRAIPLDFSIILTWFALEVLRRLVWMLY
;
A
#
# COMPACT_ATOMS: atom_id res chain seq x y z
N MET A 1 10.97 6.36 30.25
CA MET A 1 10.51 5.65 29.05
C MET A 1 8.99 5.62 29.08
N ASN A 2 8.31 6.32 28.18
CA ASN A 2 6.86 6.53 28.27
C ASN A 2 6.10 5.33 27.68
N THR A 3 5.57 4.45 28.54
CA THR A 3 4.82 3.25 28.16
C THR A 3 3.62 3.56 27.27
N VAL A 4 2.94 4.70 27.50
CA VAL A 4 1.80 5.12 26.68
C VAL A 4 2.27 5.42 25.24
N LEU A 5 3.36 6.17 25.10
CA LEU A 5 3.94 6.51 23.79
C LEU A 5 4.35 5.25 23.01
N TYR A 6 4.93 4.25 23.69
CA TYR A 6 5.27 2.96 23.07
C TYR A 6 4.05 2.29 22.46
N TYR A 7 2.95 2.17 23.21
CA TYR A 7 1.73 1.53 22.71
C TYR A 7 1.09 2.31 21.56
N VAL A 8 1.12 3.65 21.60
CA VAL A 8 0.64 4.49 20.50
C VAL A 8 1.44 4.25 19.23
N CYS A 9 2.79 4.32 19.30
CA CYS A 9 3.65 4.06 18.14
C CYS A 9 3.50 2.63 17.61
N ARG A 10 3.29 1.65 18.50
CA ARG A 10 3.05 0.25 18.14
C ARG A 10 1.75 0.08 17.35
N VAL A 11 0.65 0.68 17.80
CA VAL A 11 -0.66 0.59 17.14
C VAL A 11 -0.63 1.31 15.79
N ALA A 12 -0.10 2.54 15.74
CA ALA A 12 0.07 3.29 14.49
C ALA A 12 0.91 2.52 13.46
N SER A 13 2.04 1.95 13.90
CA SER A 13 2.90 1.15 13.02
C SER A 13 2.24 -0.15 12.55
N SER A 14 1.45 -0.78 13.41
CA SER A 14 0.70 -2.00 13.05
C SER A 14 -0.36 -1.69 11.99
N PHE A 15 -1.06 -0.56 12.12
CA PHE A 15 -2.02 -0.11 11.11
C PHE A 15 -1.36 0.11 9.75
N LEU A 16 -0.23 0.83 9.69
CA LEU A 16 0.53 1.03 8.45
C LEU A 16 0.98 -0.30 7.83
N SER A 17 1.44 -1.25 8.66
CA SER A 17 1.84 -2.59 8.22
C SER A 17 0.67 -3.40 7.63
N VAL A 18 -0.54 -3.26 8.17
CA VAL A 18 -1.75 -3.89 7.62
C VAL A 18 -2.04 -3.32 6.23
N VAL A 19 -2.03 -2.00 6.07
CA VAL A 19 -2.24 -1.35 4.76
C VAL A 19 -1.19 -1.82 3.75
N GLN A 20 0.09 -1.85 4.14
CA GLN A 20 1.17 -2.38 3.31
C GLN A 20 0.91 -3.83 2.87
N THR A 21 0.40 -4.67 3.77
CA THR A 21 0.05 -6.06 3.46
C THR A 21 -1.10 -6.13 2.45
N LEU A 22 -2.13 -5.28 2.60
CA LEU A 22 -3.23 -5.18 1.64
C LEU A 22 -2.75 -4.74 0.25
N LEU A 23 -1.78 -3.83 0.17
CA LEU A 23 -1.17 -3.41 -1.10
C LEU A 23 -0.43 -4.57 -1.79
N VAL A 24 0.33 -5.36 -1.04
CA VAL A 24 1.01 -6.56 -1.58
C VAL A 24 -0.02 -7.59 -2.05
N LEU A 25 -1.06 -7.85 -1.25
CA LEU A 25 -2.15 -8.75 -1.65
C LEU A 25 -2.85 -8.26 -2.92
N ARG A 26 -3.16 -6.96 -3.02
CA ARG A 26 -3.74 -6.35 -4.22
C ARG A 26 -2.83 -6.58 -5.45
N ALA A 27 -1.53 -6.35 -5.31
CA ALA A 27 -0.57 -6.55 -6.39
C ALA A 27 -0.54 -8.00 -6.87
N ILE A 28 -0.47 -8.96 -5.95
CA ILE A 28 -0.49 -10.39 -6.27
C ILE A 28 -1.82 -10.79 -6.94
N LEU A 29 -2.96 -10.38 -6.36
CA LEU A 29 -4.27 -10.74 -6.90
C LEU A 29 -4.55 -10.11 -8.27
N SER A 30 -3.90 -8.99 -8.61
CA SER A 30 -4.09 -8.33 -9.92
C SER A 30 -3.76 -9.24 -11.11
N TRP A 31 -2.79 -10.15 -10.96
CA TRP A 31 -2.44 -11.12 -12.00
C TRP A 31 -3.50 -12.22 -12.18
N PHE A 32 -4.24 -12.52 -11.12
CA PHE A 32 -5.24 -13.61 -11.11
C PHE A 32 -6.68 -13.10 -11.24
N ALA A 33 -6.90 -11.79 -11.17
CA ALA A 33 -8.24 -11.19 -11.17
C ALA A 33 -9.07 -11.56 -12.41
N TYR A 34 -8.42 -11.74 -13.56
CA TYR A 34 -9.08 -12.14 -14.82
C TYR A 34 -9.29 -13.65 -14.95
N ALA A 35 -8.55 -14.47 -14.19
CA ALA A 35 -8.61 -15.92 -14.28
C ALA A 35 -9.76 -16.54 -13.47
N ASN A 36 -10.22 -15.86 -12.42
CA ASN A 36 -11.27 -16.36 -11.53
C ASN A 36 -12.19 -15.24 -11.02
N PRO A 37 -13.53 -15.31 -11.24
CA PRO A 37 -14.47 -14.27 -10.81
C PRO A 37 -14.50 -13.98 -9.31
N THR A 38 -14.24 -15.00 -8.47
CA THR A 38 -14.15 -14.82 -7.01
C THR A 38 -12.90 -14.05 -6.64
N VAL A 39 -11.76 -14.35 -7.28
CA VAL A 39 -10.51 -13.60 -7.11
C VAL A 39 -10.67 -12.17 -7.62
N GLY A 40 -11.35 -11.97 -8.75
CA GLY A 40 -11.66 -10.63 -9.28
C GLY A 40 -12.47 -9.77 -8.29
N ARG A 41 -13.44 -10.35 -7.59
CA ARG A 41 -14.20 -9.65 -6.52
C ARG A 41 -13.31 -9.29 -5.32
N MET A 42 -12.45 -10.21 -4.88
CA MET A 42 -11.50 -9.95 -3.79
C MET A 42 -10.51 -8.84 -4.17
N TYR A 43 -9.96 -8.89 -5.39
CA TYR A 43 -9.13 -7.84 -5.95
C TYR A 43 -9.87 -6.49 -5.97
N GLY A 44 -11.12 -6.46 -6.46
CA GLY A 44 -11.93 -5.24 -6.50
C GLY A 44 -12.18 -4.64 -5.11
N ALA A 45 -12.46 -5.48 -4.11
CA ALA A 45 -12.60 -5.02 -2.73
C ALA A 45 -11.29 -4.44 -2.17
N LEU A 46 -10.16 -5.12 -2.37
CA LEU A 46 -8.84 -4.61 -1.98
C LEU A 46 -8.47 -3.31 -2.71
N ALA A 47 -8.78 -3.23 -4.00
CA ALA A 47 -8.57 -2.03 -4.79
C ALA A 47 -9.36 -0.88 -4.19
N ASN A 48 -10.67 -1.02 -3.98
CA ASN A 48 -11.50 0.04 -3.39
C ASN A 48 -11.00 0.51 -2.01
N LEU A 49 -10.52 -0.41 -1.17
CA LEU A 49 -9.99 -0.06 0.16
C LEU A 49 -8.65 0.68 0.10
N THR A 50 -7.77 0.29 -0.82
CA THR A 50 -6.40 0.83 -0.91
C THR A 50 -6.28 2.01 -1.88
N GLU A 51 -7.25 2.19 -2.77
CA GLU A 51 -7.22 3.20 -3.84
C GLU A 51 -7.01 4.63 -3.35
N PRO A 52 -7.69 5.12 -2.30
CA PRO A 52 -7.49 6.48 -1.82
C PRO A 52 -6.04 6.76 -1.38
N ILE A 53 -5.32 5.72 -0.96
CA ILE A 53 -3.93 5.80 -0.52
C ILE A 53 -2.99 5.75 -1.74
N VAL A 54 -3.36 5.01 -2.79
CA VAL A 54 -2.55 4.80 -4.00
C VAL A 54 -2.67 5.95 -5.00
N VAL A 55 -3.87 6.53 -5.18
CA VAL A 55 -4.14 7.64 -6.12
C VAL A 55 -3.12 8.78 -6.08
N PRO A 56 -2.70 9.32 -4.91
CA PRO A 56 -1.71 10.40 -4.89
C PRO A 56 -0.36 9.98 -5.49
N PHE A 57 0.04 8.72 -5.31
CA PHE A 57 1.27 8.17 -5.89
C PHE A 57 1.11 7.83 -7.37
N ARG A 58 -0.10 7.45 -7.79
CA ARG A 58 -0.40 7.21 -9.21
C ARG A 58 -0.25 8.48 -10.04
N ALA A 59 -0.72 9.62 -9.51
CA ALA A 59 -0.53 10.92 -10.16
C ALA A 59 0.96 11.29 -10.36
N ILE A 60 1.88 10.71 -9.58
CA ILE A 60 3.32 10.87 -9.74
C ILE A 60 3.84 9.90 -10.80
N THR A 61 3.50 8.61 -10.70
CA THR A 61 4.02 7.58 -11.62
C THR A 61 3.51 7.77 -13.06
N GLU A 62 2.29 8.28 -13.24
CA GLU A 62 1.74 8.60 -14.57
C GLU A 62 2.50 9.72 -15.28
N ARG A 63 3.21 10.58 -14.55
CA ARG A 63 4.06 11.63 -15.15
C ARG A 63 5.35 11.08 -15.74
N ILE A 64 5.71 9.83 -15.44
CA ILE A 64 6.95 9.20 -15.89
C ILE A 64 6.62 8.22 -17.03
N PRO A 65 6.92 8.55 -18.31
CA PRO A 65 6.53 7.72 -19.46
C PRO A 65 7.04 6.28 -19.39
N PHE A 66 8.26 6.08 -18.91
CA PHE A 66 8.87 4.76 -18.76
C PHE A 66 8.05 3.82 -17.85
N LEU A 67 7.50 4.34 -16.74
CA LEU A 67 6.73 3.53 -15.79
C LEU A 67 5.36 3.12 -16.34
N ARG A 68 4.83 3.84 -17.32
CA ARG A 68 3.57 3.50 -18.00
C ARG A 68 3.74 2.40 -19.06
N ALA A 69 4.95 2.20 -19.55
CA ALA A 69 5.23 1.20 -20.58
C ALA A 69 5.33 -0.24 -20.03
N ILE A 70 5.40 -0.39 -18.70
CA ILE A 70 5.58 -1.68 -18.03
C ILE A 70 4.22 -2.13 -17.48
N PRO A 71 3.83 -3.41 -17.63
CA PRO A 71 2.58 -3.97 -17.12
C PRO A 71 2.61 -4.21 -15.59
N LEU A 72 3.25 -3.30 -14.85
CA LEU A 72 3.39 -3.34 -13.40
C LEU A 72 2.93 -2.00 -12.83
N ASP A 73 1.98 -2.02 -11.90
CA ASP A 73 1.51 -0.80 -11.24
C ASP A 73 2.55 -0.31 -10.21
N PHE A 74 3.50 0.51 -10.68
CA PHE A 74 4.52 1.14 -9.84
C PHE A 74 3.94 2.05 -8.75
N SER A 75 2.70 2.52 -8.90
CA SER A 75 2.08 3.36 -7.87
C SER A 75 1.88 2.57 -6.58
N ILE A 76 1.56 1.27 -6.66
CA ILE A 76 1.45 0.38 -5.49
C ILE A 76 2.79 0.25 -4.77
N ILE A 77 3.88 0.05 -5.52
CA ILE A 77 5.23 -0.09 -4.97
C ILE A 77 5.66 1.21 -4.28
N LEU A 78 5.46 2.34 -4.94
CA LEU A 78 5.79 3.66 -4.40
C LEU A 78 4.99 3.95 -3.13
N THR A 79 3.68 3.63 -3.13
CA THR A 79 2.81 3.76 -1.96
C THR A 79 3.32 2.91 -0.81
N TRP A 80 3.67 1.65 -1.06
CA TRP A 80 4.20 0.73 -0.04
C TRP A 80 5.48 1.27 0.59
N PHE A 81 6.38 1.82 -0.22
CA PHE A 81 7.64 2.40 0.24
C PHE A 81 7.41 3.68 1.06
N ALA A 82 6.50 4.55 0.64
CA ALA A 82 6.14 5.74 1.40
C ALA A 82 5.55 5.39 2.78
N LEU A 83 4.70 4.35 2.86
CA LEU A 83 4.18 3.85 4.14
C LEU A 83 5.28 3.26 5.02
N GLU A 84 6.31 2.63 4.45
CA GLU A 84 7.45 2.12 5.21
C GLU A 84 8.28 3.26 5.82
N VAL A 85 8.52 4.32 5.03
CA VAL A 85 9.17 5.53 5.53
C VAL A 85 8.36 6.14 6.67
N LEU A 86 7.05 6.31 6.48
CA LEU A 86 6.16 6.83 7.52
C LEU A 86 6.19 5.96 8.78
N ARG A 87 6.17 4.64 8.64
CA ARG A 87 6.26 3.69 9.76
C ARG A 87 7.58 3.83 10.52
N ARG A 88 8.69 4.07 9.83
CA ARG A 88 9.99 4.35 10.48
C ARG A 88 9.98 5.68 11.22
N LEU A 89 9.40 6.73 10.63
CA LEU A 89 9.25 8.03 11.27
C LEU A 89 8.42 7.93 12.56
N VAL A 90 7.37 7.11 12.60
CA VAL A 90 6.59 6.85 13.83
C VAL A 90 7.46 6.30 14.96
N TRP A 91 8.40 5.40 14.66
CA TRP A 91 9.33 4.88 15.66
C TRP A 91 10.44 5.85 16.06
N MET A 92 10.78 6.83 15.21
CA MET A 92 11.73 7.89 15.58
C MET A 92 11.18 8.85 16.63
N LEU A 93 9.86 8.89 16.85
CA LEU A 93 9.21 9.74 17.84
C LEU A 93 9.17 9.13 19.25
N TYR A 94 9.59 7.86 19.41
CA TYR A 94 9.63 7.14 20.67
C TYR A 94 11.06 7.10 21.23
#